data_AF-A0A2X2WJE6-F1
#
_entry.id   AF-A0A2X2WJE6-F1
#
_cell.length_a   1.000
_cell.length_b   1.000
_cell.length_c   1.000
_cell.angle_alpha   90.00
_cell.angle_beta   90.00
_cell.angle_gamma   90.00
#
_symmetry.space_group_name_H-M   'P 1'
#
loop_
_entity.id
_entity.type
_entity.pdbx_description
1 polymer ?
#
loop_
_entity_poly.entity_id
_entity_poly.type
_entity_poly.pdbx_seq_one_letter_code
_entity_poly.pdbx_strand_id
1 'polypeptide(L)'
;MDSYVDQLQSQGGSMIMLAKGNRSQQVTDACHKHGGFYLGSIGGPAAVLAQGSIRSLECVEYPELGMEAIWKIEVEDFPAFILVDDKGNDFFQQIQTSQCTRCVK
;
A
#
# COMPACT_ATOMS: atom_id res chain seq x y z
N MET A 1 7.05 4.78 4.30
CA MET A 1 7.08 5.46 2.99
C MET A 1 6.10 6.63 2.90
N ASP A 2 5.38 6.95 3.99
CA ASP A 2 4.28 7.93 4.00
C ASP A 2 4.75 9.35 3.66
N SER A 3 5.94 9.73 4.10
CA SER A 3 6.57 11.03 3.83
C SER A 3 6.83 11.31 2.34
N TYR A 4 6.84 10.27 1.49
CA TYR A 4 7.12 10.42 0.05
C TYR A 4 5.85 10.54 -0.80
N VAL A 5 4.68 10.21 -0.25
CA VAL A 5 3.46 9.98 -1.05
C VAL A 5 2.97 11.26 -1.73
N ASP A 6 2.72 12.34 -0.98
CA ASP A 6 2.21 13.60 -1.56
C ASP A 6 3.20 14.18 -2.58
N GLN A 7 4.51 14.12 -2.29
CA GLN A 7 5.54 14.61 -3.20
C GLN A 7 5.53 13.83 -4.51
N LEU A 8 5.54 12.49 -4.47
CA LEU A 8 5.56 11.67 -5.68
C LEU A 8 4.26 11.82 -6.49
N GLN A 9 3.11 11.85 -5.83
CA GLN A 9 1.81 12.02 -6.50
C GLN A 9 1.66 13.40 -7.13
N SER A 10 2.20 14.46 -6.51
CA SER A 10 2.24 15.79 -7.11
C SER A 10 3.03 15.85 -8.42
N GLN A 11 3.91 14.87 -8.66
CA GLN A 11 4.69 14.71 -9.89
C GLN A 11 4.11 13.63 -10.82
N GLY A 12 2.89 13.14 -10.54
CA GLY A 12 2.22 12.09 -11.32
C GLY A 12 2.74 10.67 -11.08
N GLY A 13 3.59 10.46 -10.07
CA GLY A 13 4.12 9.15 -9.68
C GLY A 13 3.46 8.58 -8.42
N SER A 14 3.68 7.29 -8.14
CA SER A 14 3.16 6.65 -6.90
C SER A 14 1.64 6.79 -6.68
N MET A 15 0.86 6.83 -7.79
CA MET A 15 -0.59 6.96 -7.75
C MET A 15 -1.27 5.76 -7.09
N ILE A 16 -0.71 4.56 -7.25
CA ILE A 16 -1.21 3.34 -6.62
C ILE A 16 -0.05 2.72 -5.85
N MET A 17 -0.27 2.43 -4.58
CA MET A 17 0.71 1.85 -3.68
C MET A 17 0.22 0.51 -3.16
N LEU A 18 1.10 -0.47 -3.02
CA LEU A 18 0.77 -1.78 -2.45
C LEU A 18 1.76 -2.09 -1.32
N ALA A 19 1.26 -2.28 -0.09
CA ALA A 19 2.08 -2.68 1.06
C ALA A 19 1.22 -3.39 2.12
N LYS A 20 1.66 -3.36 3.38
CA LYS A 20 0.92 -3.89 4.54
C LYS A 20 0.85 -2.86 5.66
N GLY A 21 -0.18 -2.99 6.50
CA GLY A 21 -0.40 -2.14 7.68
C GLY A 21 -1.15 -0.84 7.37
N ASN A 22 -1.65 -0.20 8.42
CA ASN A 22 -2.27 1.11 8.36
C ASN A 22 -1.24 2.20 8.04
N ARG A 23 -1.70 3.35 7.55
CA ARG A 23 -0.87 4.51 7.21
C ARG A 23 -1.28 5.71 8.05
N SER A 24 -0.47 6.76 8.04
CA SER A 24 -0.88 8.03 8.66
C SER A 24 -1.84 8.81 7.76
N GLN A 25 -2.53 9.78 8.35
CA GLN A 25 -3.50 10.66 7.65
C GLN A 25 -2.92 11.31 6.40
N GLN A 26 -1.62 11.60 6.38
CA GLN A 26 -0.96 12.23 5.22
C GLN A 26 -1.13 11.43 3.92
N VAL A 27 -1.23 10.09 4.02
CA VAL A 27 -1.44 9.23 2.84
C VAL A 27 -2.88 9.34 2.34
N THR A 28 -3.84 9.36 3.26
CA THR A 28 -5.26 9.56 2.94
C THR A 28 -5.50 10.92 2.30
N ASP A 29 -4.90 11.97 2.85
CA ASP A 29 -5.01 13.32 2.31
C ASP A 29 -4.36 13.42 0.92
N ALA A 30 -3.20 12.79 0.72
CA ALA A 30 -2.53 12.75 -0.58
C ALA A 30 -3.37 12.00 -1.64
N CYS A 31 -3.87 10.81 -1.30
CA CYS A 31 -4.72 10.03 -2.19
C CYS A 31 -5.99 10.80 -2.58
N HIS A 32 -6.64 11.47 -1.63
CA HIS A 32 -7.80 12.33 -1.91
C HIS A 32 -7.45 13.52 -2.83
N LYS A 33 -6.31 14.17 -2.57
CA LYS A 33 -5.87 15.34 -3.33
C LYS A 33 -5.48 15.01 -4.77
N HIS A 34 -4.84 13.87 -5.00
CA HIS A 34 -4.24 13.53 -6.30
C HIS A 34 -4.99 12.43 -7.06
N GLY A 35 -5.98 11.77 -6.45
CA GLY A 35 -6.69 10.64 -7.06
C GLY A 35 -5.92 9.31 -6.93
N GLY A 36 -5.20 9.12 -5.83
CA GLY A 36 -4.39 7.95 -5.56
C GLY A 36 -5.12 6.85 -4.75
N PHE A 37 -4.50 5.67 -4.67
CA PHE A 37 -5.01 4.51 -3.93
C PHE A 37 -3.91 3.82 -3.12
N TYR A 38 -4.27 3.32 -1.94
CA TYR A 38 -3.41 2.40 -1.19
C TYR A 38 -4.08 1.04 -1.04
N LEU A 39 -3.41 0.04 -1.59
CA LEU A 39 -3.78 -1.36 -1.53
C LEU A 39 -3.02 -2.06 -0.40
N GLY A 40 -3.75 -2.79 0.43
CA GLY A 40 -3.22 -3.60 1.51
C GLY A 40 -3.13 -5.06 1.12
N SER A 41 -1.91 -5.58 1.01
CA SER A 41 -1.67 -7.02 0.97
C SER A 41 -1.66 -7.63 2.38
N ILE A 42 -1.84 -8.94 2.44
CA ILE A 42 -1.74 -9.71 3.68
C ILE A 42 -0.26 -9.82 4.05
N GLY A 43 0.11 -9.31 5.24
CA GLY A 43 1.46 -9.45 5.77
C GLY A 43 1.70 -10.84 6.36
N GLY A 44 2.82 -11.48 6.01
CA GLY A 44 3.24 -12.77 6.57
C GLY A 44 3.40 -13.92 5.56
N PRO A 45 2.44 -14.20 4.65
CA PRO A 45 2.47 -15.40 3.80
C PRO A 45 3.40 -15.26 2.57
N ALA A 46 4.63 -14.82 2.77
CA ALA A 46 5.57 -14.52 1.68
C ALA A 46 5.87 -15.73 0.79
N ALA A 47 6.02 -16.94 1.36
CA ALA A 47 6.27 -18.16 0.59
C ALA A 47 5.09 -18.53 -0.32
N VAL A 48 3.86 -18.37 0.16
CA VAL A 48 2.64 -18.64 -0.61
C VAL A 48 2.50 -17.63 -1.75
N LEU A 49 2.77 -16.35 -1.49
CA LEU A 49 2.76 -15.31 -2.53
C LEU A 49 3.84 -15.55 -3.59
N ALA A 50 5.05 -15.92 -3.17
CA ALA A 50 6.15 -16.20 -4.08
C ALA A 50 5.86 -17.40 -4.99
N GLN A 51 5.28 -18.47 -4.43
CA GLN A 51 4.94 -19.67 -5.21
C GLN A 51 3.68 -19.48 -6.07
N GLY A 52 2.67 -18.80 -5.53
CA GLY A 52 1.33 -18.74 -6.12
C GLY A 52 1.11 -17.56 -7.07
N SER A 53 1.69 -16.40 -6.77
CA SER A 53 1.32 -15.13 -7.39
C SER A 53 2.45 -14.42 -8.13
N ILE A 54 3.72 -14.63 -7.77
CA ILE A 54 4.86 -13.99 -8.46
C ILE A 54 5.27 -14.84 -9.68
N ARG A 55 5.28 -14.22 -10.86
CA ARG A 55 5.58 -14.91 -12.14
C ARG A 55 6.97 -14.60 -12.67
N SER A 56 7.43 -13.37 -12.51
CA SER A 56 8.76 -12.94 -12.93
C SER A 56 9.28 -11.84 -12.01
N LEU A 57 10.61 -11.69 -11.98
CA LEU A 57 11.32 -10.71 -11.17
C LEU A 57 12.60 -10.26 -11.91
N GLU A 58 12.69 -8.97 -12.18
CA GLU A 58 13.77 -8.32 -12.93
C GLU A 58 14.30 -7.12 -12.11
N CYS A 59 15.62 -7.03 -11.94
CA CYS A 59 16.24 -5.86 -11.32
C CYS A 59 16.31 -4.74 -12.36
N VAL A 60 15.69 -3.59 -12.09
CA VAL A 60 15.61 -2.46 -13.02
C VAL A 60 16.69 -1.43 -12.73
N GLU A 61 16.83 -1.05 -11.45
CA GLU A 61 17.76 0.01 -11.03
C GLU A 61 18.33 -0.26 -9.63
N TYR A 62 19.51 0.30 -9.38
CA TYR A 62 20.24 0.23 -8.10
C TYR A 62 20.55 -1.19 -7.58
N PRO A 63 21.15 -2.10 -8.39
CA PRO A 63 21.47 -3.47 -7.98
C PRO A 63 22.42 -3.55 -6.77
N GLU A 64 23.22 -2.51 -6.53
CA GLU A 64 24.11 -2.40 -5.37
C GLU A 64 23.37 -2.37 -4.03
N LEU A 65 22.07 -2.04 -4.02
CA LEU A 65 21.22 -2.02 -2.83
C LEU A 65 20.67 -3.41 -2.46
N GLY A 66 20.98 -4.45 -3.25
CA GLY A 66 20.57 -5.82 -2.97
C GLY A 66 19.05 -5.98 -2.93
N MET A 67 18.51 -6.41 -1.80
CA MET A 67 17.07 -6.62 -1.64
C MET A 67 16.23 -5.33 -1.70
N GLU A 68 16.87 -4.16 -1.53
CA GLU A 68 16.23 -2.83 -1.61
C GLU A 68 16.28 -2.20 -3.01
N ALA A 69 16.86 -2.89 -4.00
CA ALA A 69 16.89 -2.44 -5.39
C ALA A 69 15.47 -2.24 -5.97
N ILE A 70 15.37 -1.55 -7.11
CA ILE A 70 14.09 -1.40 -7.81
C ILE A 70 13.85 -2.65 -8.64
N TRP A 71 12.79 -3.39 -8.28
CA TRP A 71 12.40 -4.61 -8.97
C TRP A 71 11.14 -4.38 -9.80
N LYS A 72 11.15 -4.88 -11.02
CA LYS A 72 9.94 -5.10 -11.82
C LYS A 72 9.51 -6.54 -11.62
N ILE A 73 8.29 -6.71 -11.13
CA ILE A 73 7.67 -8.01 -10.90
C ILE A 73 6.39 -8.12 -11.73
N GLU A 74 6.14 -9.29 -12.30
CA GLU A 74 4.84 -9.63 -12.86
C GLU A 74 4.11 -10.53 -11.89
N VAL A 75 2.84 -10.21 -11.63
CA VAL A 75 2.01 -10.92 -10.66
C VAL A 75 0.70 -11.35 -11.29
N GLU A 76 0.17 -12.46 -10.79
CA GLU A 76 -1.14 -13.01 -11.14
C GLU A 76 -1.86 -13.38 -9.83
N ASP A 77 -3.16 -13.11 -9.75
CA ASP A 77 -4.00 -13.40 -8.57
C ASP A 77 -3.40 -12.92 -7.24
N PHE A 78 -2.77 -11.73 -7.24
CA PHE A 78 -2.14 -11.18 -6.04
C PHE A 78 -3.21 -10.54 -5.12
N PRO A 79 -3.44 -11.06 -3.91
CA PRO A 79 -4.53 -10.59 -3.07
C PRO A 79 -4.21 -9.24 -2.43
N ALA A 80 -5.18 -8.32 -2.51
CA ALA A 80 -5.12 -7.04 -1.84
C ALA A 80 -6.53 -6.48 -1.52
N PHE A 81 -6.59 -5.57 -0.55
CA PHE A 81 -7.77 -4.78 -0.20
C PHE A 81 -7.53 -3.30 -0.52
N ILE A 82 -8.58 -2.57 -0.90
CA ILE A 82 -8.50 -1.10 -0.91
C ILE A 82 -8.53 -0.63 0.55
N LEU A 83 -7.42 -0.07 1.02
CA LEU A 83 -7.31 0.47 2.38
C LEU A 83 -7.54 1.97 2.42
N VAL A 84 -7.04 2.69 1.40
CA VAL A 84 -7.31 4.11 1.20
C VAL A 84 -7.78 4.32 -0.23
N ASP A 85 -8.85 5.07 -0.40
CA ASP A 85 -9.38 5.47 -1.71
C ASP A 85 -9.05 6.92 -2.07
N ASP A 86 -9.44 7.29 -3.29
CA ASP A 86 -9.30 8.62 -3.88
C ASP A 86 -10.33 9.65 -3.35
N LYS A 87 -11.13 9.28 -2.35
CA LYS A 87 -12.23 10.09 -1.79
C LYS A 87 -11.97 10.49 -0.34
N GLY A 88 -10.79 10.15 0.19
CA GLY A 88 -10.39 10.43 1.56
C GLY A 88 -10.90 9.40 2.56
N ASN A 89 -11.34 8.22 2.12
CA ASN A 89 -11.73 7.15 3.02
C ASN A 89 -10.53 6.30 3.42
N ASP A 90 -10.46 5.96 4.71
CA ASP A 90 -9.48 5.03 5.29
C ASP A 90 -10.22 3.90 6.03
N PHE A 91 -9.95 2.67 5.61
CA PHE A 91 -10.51 1.44 6.18
C PHE A 91 -10.31 1.33 7.70
N PHE A 92 -9.12 1.67 8.21
CA PHE A 92 -8.79 1.48 9.62
C PHE A 92 -9.43 2.53 10.53
N GLN A 93 -9.69 3.74 10.01
CA GLN A 93 -10.40 4.77 10.76
C GLN A 93 -11.86 4.39 11.00
N GLN A 94 -12.52 3.80 9.99
CA GLN A 94 -13.91 3.34 10.10
C GLN A 94 -14.08 2.28 11.20
N ILE A 95 -13.09 1.41 11.39
CA ILE A 95 -13.10 0.39 12.46
C ILE A 95 -12.97 1.03 13.84
N GLN A 96 -12.12 2.06 14.00
CA GLN A 96 -11.96 2.74 15.28
C GLN A 96 -13.22 3.51 15.68
N THR A 97 -13.90 4.16 14.73
CA THR A 97 -15.16 4.90 14.99
C THR A 97 -16.31 3.98 15.40
N SER A 98 -16.26 2.69 15.02
CA SER A 98 -17.31 1.70 15.29
C SER A 98 -17.23 1.06 16.67
N GLN A 99 -16.32 1.51 17.55
CA GLN A 99 -16.24 0.97 18.90
C GLN A 99 -17.45 1.40 19.74
N CYS A 100 -18.21 0.41 20.21
CA CYS A 100 -19.29 0.60 21.18
C CYS A 100 -18.74 1.33 22.42
N THR A 101 -19.32 2.47 22.76
CA THR A 101 -18.93 3.30 23.93
C THR A 101 -18.97 2.55 25.26
N ARG A 102 -19.63 1.38 25.34
CA ARG A 102 -19.65 0.48 26.52
C ARG A 102 -18.48 -0.51 26.60
N CYS A 103 -17.65 -0.64 25.56
CA CYS A 103 -16.59 -1.64 25.48
C CYS A 103 -15.18 -1.08 25.69
N VAL A 104 -15.05 0.21 26.02
CA VAL A 104 -13.78 0.83 26.42
C VAL A 104 -13.54 0.45 27.89
N LYS A 105 -12.50 -0.35 28.15
CA LYS A 105 -11.99 -0.57 29.52
C LYS A 105 -11.25 0.66 30.01
#